data_AF-A0A7K3ZQU4-F1
#
_entry.id   AF-A0A7K3ZQU4-F1
#
_cell.length_a   1.000
_cell.length_b   1.000
_cell.length_c   1.000
_cell.angle_alpha   90.00
_cell.angle_beta   90.00
_cell.angle_gamma   90.00
#
_symmetry.space_group_name_H-M   'P 1'
#
loop_
_entity.id
_entity.type
_entity.pdbx_description
1 polymer ?
#
loop_
_entity_poly.entity_id
_entity_poly.type
_entity_poly.pdbx_seq_one_letter_code
_entity_poly.pdbx_strand_id
1 'polypeptide(L)' 'MSILDSLGLGGVDWVFLLVLVIIGLVVIVLIKLFLVLIPAILVALLVWFLTGDLFWAGVAFLVVALLSLIAKI' A
#
# COMPACT_ATOMS: atom_id res chain seq x y z
N MET A 1 4.77 -1.22 -42.47
CA MET A 1 5.80 -0.92 -41.45
C MET A 1 5.61 0.54 -41.08
N SER A 2 5.25 0.83 -39.83
CA SER A 2 4.87 2.20 -39.43
C SER A 2 6.13 3.06 -39.29
N ILE A 3 6.04 4.37 -39.53
CA ILE A 3 7.17 5.31 -39.45
C ILE A 3 7.78 5.36 -38.03
N LEU A 4 7.02 4.90 -37.03
CA LEU A 4 7.42 4.83 -35.62
C LEU A 4 8.45 3.72 -35.35
N ASP A 5 8.35 2.60 -36.08
CA ASP A 5 9.30 1.48 -35.97
C ASP A 5 10.68 1.85 -36.53
N SER A 6 10.72 2.68 -37.58
CA SER A 6 11.96 3.18 -38.21
C SER A 6 12.72 4.23 -37.39
N LEU A 7 12.09 4.81 -36.36
CA LEU A 7 12.71 5.77 -35.44
C LEU A 7 13.29 5.09 -34.19
N GLY A 8 13.28 3.76 -34.11
CA GLY A 8 13.72 3.01 -32.94
C GLY A 8 12.74 3.09 -31.76
N LEU A 9 11.51 3.58 -31.98
CA LEU A 9 10.52 3.80 -30.93
C LEU A 9 9.65 2.57 -30.62
N GLY A 10 9.79 1.47 -31.37
CA GLY A 10 9.06 0.22 -31.09
C GLY A 10 9.35 -0.41 -29.72
N GLY A 11 10.44 0.00 -29.05
CA GLY A 11 10.73 -0.37 -27.66
C GLY A 11 10.00 0.47 -26.60
N VAL A 12 9.50 1.67 -26.96
CA VAL A 12 8.85 2.59 -26.04
C VAL A 12 7.52 2.03 -25.55
N ASP A 13 6.79 1.31 -26.40
CA ASP A 13 5.48 0.72 -26.06
C ASP A 13 5.60 -0.35 -24.97
N TRP A 14 6.63 -1.21 -25.05
CA TRP A 14 6.89 -2.24 -24.05
C TRP A 14 7.38 -1.67 -22.72
N VAL A 15 8.23 -0.64 -22.78
CA VAL A 15 8.70 0.07 -21.58
C VAL A 15 7.54 0.79 -20.91
N PHE A 16 6.67 1.45 -21.68
CA PHE A 16 5.49 2.13 -21.18
C PHE A 16 4.51 1.15 -20.50
N LEU A 17 4.27 -0.01 -21.13
CA LEU A 17 3.44 -1.07 -20.54
C LEU A 17 4.03 -1.56 -19.22
N LEU A 18 5.34 -1.84 -19.16
CA LEU A 18 6.01 -2.30 -17.94
C LEU A 18 5.89 -1.28 -16.80
N VAL A 19 6.07 0.02 -17.09
CA VAL A 19 5.89 1.10 -16.11
C VAL A 19 4.45 1.12 -15.59
N LEU A 20 3.46 1.00 -16.46
CA LEU A 20 2.04 0.95 -16.08
C LEU A 20 1.74 -0.24 -15.16
N VAL A 21 2.31 -1.41 -15.43
CA VAL A 21 2.13 -2.61 -14.60
C VAL A 21 2.71 -2.42 -13.21
N ILE A 22 3.92 -1.85 -13.10
CA ILE A 22 4.54 -1.55 -11.80
C ILE A 22 3.68 -0.57 -11.01
N ILE A 23 3.20 0.51 -11.65
CA ILE A 23 2.31 1.48 -11.00
C ILE A 23 1.03 0.80 -10.51
N GLY A 24 0.40 -0.03 -11.35
CA GLY A 24 -0.78 -0.79 -10.98
C GLY A 24 -0.54 -1.70 -9.78
N LEU A 25 0.61 -2.37 -9.73
CA LEU A 25 1.00 -3.22 -8.61
C LEU A 25 1.17 -2.43 -7.32
N VAL A 26 1.86 -1.28 -7.38
CA VAL A 26 2.06 -0.38 -6.24
C VAL A 26 0.71 0.10 -5.71
N VAL A 27 -0.20 0.53 -6.59
CA VAL A 27 -1.55 0.98 -6.21
C VAL A 27 -2.32 -0.13 -5.50
N ILE A 28 -2.29 -1.37 -6.03
CA ILE A 28 -2.96 -2.51 -5.40
C ILE A 28 -2.41 -2.79 -3.99
N VAL A 29 -1.08 -2.77 -3.84
CA VAL A 29 -0.44 -3.01 -2.53
C VAL A 29 -0.80 -1.91 -1.55
N LEU A 30 -0.80 -0.64 -1.96
CA LEU A 30 -1.18 0.49 -1.11
C LEU A 30 -2.64 0.40 -0.64
N ILE A 31 -3.57 0.08 -1.54
CA ILE A 31 -4.99 -0.07 -1.20
C ILE A 31 -5.17 -1.24 -0.22
N LYS A 32 -4.54 -2.39 -0.49
CA LYS A 32 -4.61 -3.56 0.41
C LYS A 32 -4.04 -3.24 1.80
N LEU A 33 -2.92 -2.51 1.86
CA LEU A 33 -2.32 -2.09 3.12
C LEU A 33 -3.26 -1.19 3.91
N PHE A 34 -3.91 -0.22 3.26
CA PHE A 34 -4.91 0.64 3.89
C PHE A 34 -6.06 -0.16 4.51
N LEU A 35 -6.57 -1.18 3.81
CA LEU A 35 -7.66 -2.03 4.33
C LEU A 35 -7.23 -2.87 5.56
N VAL A 36 -5.98 -3.34 5.59
CA VAL A 36 -5.41 -4.10 6.72
C VAL A 36 -5.18 -3.22 7.95
N LEU A 37 -4.93 -1.92 7.73
CA LEU A 37 -4.72 -0.94 8.80
C LEU A 37 -6.02 -0.48 9.48
N ILE A 38 -7.19 -0.66 8.86
CA ILE A 38 -8.48 -0.26 9.45
C ILE A 38 -8.65 -0.79 10.89
N PRO A 39 -8.53 -2.10 11.18
CA PRO A 39 -8.66 -2.59 12.56
C PRO A 39 -7.58 -2.03 13.50
N ALA A 40 -6.36 -1.81 13.01
CA ALA A 40 -5.28 -1.24 13.81
C ALA A 40 -5.56 0.22 14.20
N ILE A 41 -6.07 1.03 13.26
CA ILE A 41 -6.46 2.42 13.50
C ILE A 41 -7.62 2.47 14.50
N LEU A 42 -8.60 1.59 14.37
CA LEU A 42 -9.73 1.52 15.31
C LEU A 42 -9.24 1.26 16.74
N VAL A 43 -8.40 0.24 16.94
CA VAL A 43 -7.87 -0.06 18.28
C VAL A 43 -6.99 1.07 18.81
N ALA A 44 -6.15 1.67 17.97
CA ALA A 44 -5.32 2.81 18.37
C ALA A 44 -6.14 4.02 18.83
N LEU A 45 -7.23 4.33 18.12
CA LEU A 45 -8.17 5.38 18.50
C LEU A 45 -8.87 5.06 19.82
N LEU A 46 -9.25 3.79 20.04
CA LEU A 46 -9.84 3.37 21.31
C LEU A 46 -8.84 3.53 22.46
N VAL A 47 -7.58 3.10 22.28
CA VAL A 47 -6.55 3.26 23.31
C VAL A 47 -6.30 4.74 23.59
N TRP A 48 -6.12 5.56 22.56
CA TRP A 48 -5.96 7.01 22.71
C TRP A 48 -7.13 7.64 23.46
N PHE A 49 -8.38 7.26 23.13
CA PHE A 49 -9.56 7.77 23.79
C PHE A 49 -9.62 7.39 25.28
N LEU A 50 -9.12 6.20 25.64
CA LEU A 50 -9.15 5.70 27.02
C LEU A 50 -7.97 6.20 27.87
N THR A 51 -6.76 6.31 27.32
CA THR A 51 -5.57 6.76 28.06
C THR A 51 -5.27 8.25 27.92
N GLY A 52 -5.76 8.89 26.86
CA GLY A 52 -5.36 10.26 26.49
C GLY A 52 -3.92 10.38 25.99
N ASP A 53 -3.19 9.27 25.87
CA ASP A 53 -1.75 9.25 25.59
C ASP A 53 -1.47 8.75 24.16
N LEU A 54 -0.82 9.59 23.36
CA LEU A 54 -0.52 9.28 21.96
C LEU A 54 0.58 8.21 21.81
N PHE A 55 1.49 8.08 22.77
CA PHE A 55 2.56 7.09 22.71
C PHE A 55 1.96 5.69 22.84
N TRP A 56 1.10 5.46 23.84
CA TRP A 56 0.40 4.19 24.02
C TRP A 56 -0.56 3.84 22.87
N ALA A 57 -1.22 4.85 22.29
CA ALA A 57 -2.02 4.67 21.08
C ALA A 57 -1.17 4.22 19.87
N GLY A 58 0.02 4.81 19.69
CA GLY A 58 0.97 4.41 18.66
C GLY A 58 1.51 2.99 18.87
N VAL A 59 1.80 2.61 20.12
CA VAL A 59 2.17 1.23 20.47
C VAL A 59 1.05 0.26 20.13
N ALA A 60 -0.20 0.58 20.50
CA ALA A 60 -1.36 -0.24 20.18
C ALA A 60 -1.58 -0.37 18.66
N PHE A 61 -1.45 0.73 17.91
CA PHE A 61 -1.49 0.71 16.44
C PHE A 61 -0.46 -0.26 15.87
N LEU A 62 0.80 -0.17 16.30
CA LEU A 62 1.89 -1.03 15.80
C LEU A 62 1.64 -2.51 16.11
N VAL A 63 1.28 -2.82 17.35
CA VAL A 63 1.00 -4.20 17.78
C VAL A 63 -0.16 -4.78 16.97
N VAL A 64 -1.27 -4.07 16.84
CA VAL A 64 -2.44 -4.55 16.10
C VAL A 64 -2.20 -4.59 14.60
N ALA A 65 -1.41 -3.67 14.04
CA ALA A 65 -1.01 -3.71 12.63
C ALA A 65 -0.18 -4.95 12.32
N LEU A 66 0.78 -5.30 13.20
CA LEU A 66 1.57 -6.53 13.09
C LEU A 66 0.69 -7.77 13.24
N LEU A 67 -0.21 -7.80 14.23
CA LEU A 67 -1.14 -8.91 14.41
C LEU A 67 -2.09 -9.07 13.21
N SER A 68 -2.61 -7.98 12.67
CA SER A 68 -3.49 -7.96 11.48
C SER A 68 -2.77 -8.49 10.24
N LEU A 69 -1.46 -8.25 10.12
CA LEU A 69 -0.64 -8.80 9.03
C LEU A 69 -0.40 -10.31 9.21
N ILE A 70 -0.06 -10.75 10.43
CA ILE A 70 0.24 -12.16 10.74
C ILE A 70 -1.02 -13.02 10.70
N ALA A 71 -2.14 -12.53 11.24
CA ALA A 71 -3.41 -13.26 11.30
C ALA A 71 -4.11 -13.37 9.92
N LYS A 72 -3.57 -12.71 8.88
CA LYS A 72 -4.09 -12.78 7.50
C LYS A 72 -3.40 -13.87 6.66
N ILE A 73 -2.53 -14.69 7.27
CA ILE A 73 -2.07 -15.98 6.73
C ILE A 73 -3.07 -17.04 7.18
#